data_AF-A0A679F8B0-F1
#
_entry.id   AF-A0A679F8B0-F1
#
_cell.length_a   1.000
_cell.length_b   1.000
_cell.length_c   1.000
_cell.angle_alpha   90.00
_cell.angle_beta   90.00
_cell.angle_gamma   90.00
#
_symmetry.space_group_name_H-M   'P 1'
#
loop_
_entity.id
_entity.type
_entity.pdbx_description
1 polymer ?
#
loop_
_entity_poly.entity_id
_entity_poly.type
_entity_poly.pdbx_seq_one_letter_code
_entity_poly.pdbx_strand_id
1 'polypeptide(L)'
;MKVKKVFEKFKSKEYRDAYVGAHVRRWIAHQIRALREAPERNWKQGELAERMGRPQSVVSRLEDPSYGKMTVQTLLATAAAFDVALIIKFVDYKTFLGEAEDLSSSRMEAHSFDNAIYGQQIITASMEELNIFERGFTHVYTHIISEEPHESRLQLSRTLNEKTFDQIGLNPTRSVANESVARH
;
A
#
# COMPACT_ATOMS: atom_id res chain seq x y z
N MET A 1 6.33 -0.20 33.96
CA MET A 1 5.74 0.97 34.67
C MET A 1 4.90 1.90 33.77
N LYS A 2 5.16 2.00 32.45
CA LYS A 2 4.38 2.86 31.52
C LYS A 2 2.97 2.31 31.18
N VAL A 3 2.83 0.99 30.98
CA VAL A 3 1.57 0.33 30.57
C VAL A 3 0.41 0.54 31.55
N LYS A 4 0.64 0.37 32.87
CA LYS A 4 -0.40 0.57 33.90
C LYS A 4 -0.99 1.99 33.92
N LYS A 5 -0.17 3.02 33.67
CA LYS A 5 -0.64 4.42 33.63
C LYS A 5 -1.47 4.72 32.39
N VAL A 6 -1.19 4.05 31.26
CA VAL A 6 -1.99 4.16 30.03
C VAL A 6 -3.35 3.49 30.22
N PHE A 7 -3.37 2.31 30.84
CA PHE A 7 -4.60 1.55 31.06
C PHE A 7 -5.65 2.30 31.91
N GLU A 8 -5.22 3.04 32.94
CA GLU A 8 -6.14 3.87 33.74
C GLU A 8 -6.78 5.01 32.94
N LYS A 9 -6.01 5.65 32.05
CA LYS A 9 -6.54 6.70 31.16
C LYS A 9 -7.47 6.13 30.09
N PHE A 10 -7.22 4.89 29.65
CA PHE A 10 -8.06 4.17 28.69
C PHE A 10 -9.47 3.87 29.22
N LYS A 11 -9.78 4.10 30.50
CA LYS A 11 -11.17 4.06 31.00
C LYS A 11 -12.05 5.12 30.33
N SER A 12 -11.51 6.28 29.96
CA SER A 12 -12.23 7.31 29.17
C SER A 12 -12.28 6.93 27.69
N LYS A 13 -13.48 6.99 27.10
CA LYS A 13 -13.68 6.72 25.66
C LYS A 13 -12.98 7.79 24.82
N GLU A 14 -13.09 9.04 25.21
CA GLU A 14 -12.50 10.20 24.53
C GLU A 14 -10.99 10.06 24.47
N TYR A 15 -10.37 9.60 25.57
CA TYR A 15 -8.94 9.31 25.60
C TYR A 15 -8.57 8.18 24.63
N ARG A 16 -9.35 7.09 24.60
CA ARG A 16 -9.09 5.98 23.67
C ARG A 16 -9.19 6.43 22.21
N ASP A 17 -10.24 7.18 21.86
CA ASP A 17 -10.46 7.66 20.49
C ASP A 17 -9.32 8.59 20.04
N ALA A 18 -8.93 9.54 20.90
CA ALA A 18 -7.81 10.44 20.63
C ALA A 18 -6.47 9.69 20.53
N TYR A 19 -6.24 8.72 21.41
CA TYR A 19 -5.00 7.94 21.42
C TYR A 19 -4.88 7.08 20.15
N VAL A 20 -5.92 6.35 19.77
CA VAL A 20 -5.94 5.55 18.53
C VAL A 20 -5.74 6.45 17.32
N GLY A 21 -6.50 7.54 17.22
CA GLY A 21 -6.41 8.46 16.09
C GLY A 21 -5.01 9.07 15.94
N ALA A 22 -4.41 9.55 17.03
CA ALA A 22 -3.07 10.12 17.00
C ALA A 22 -2.01 9.07 16.65
N HIS A 23 -2.11 7.87 17.21
CA HIS A 23 -1.13 6.82 17.00
C HIS A 23 -1.19 6.29 15.55
N VAL A 24 -2.38 6.01 15.01
CA VAL A 24 -2.55 5.53 13.62
C VAL A 24 -1.99 6.56 12.62
N ARG A 25 -2.33 7.85 12.77
CA ARG A 25 -1.84 8.91 11.88
C ARG A 25 -0.32 9.04 11.93
N ARG A 26 0.24 9.06 13.15
CA ARG A 26 1.68 9.13 13.36
C ARG A 26 2.39 7.92 12.76
N TRP A 27 1.83 6.72 12.99
CA TRP A 27 2.42 5.48 12.51
C TRP A 27 2.48 5.44 10.99
N ILE A 28 1.36 5.70 10.31
CA ILE A 28 1.30 5.72 8.84
C ILE A 28 2.28 6.76 8.27
N ALA A 29 2.32 7.97 8.84
CA ALA A 29 3.23 9.01 8.37
C ALA A 29 4.70 8.61 8.48
N HIS A 30 5.08 7.98 9.60
CA HIS A 30 6.44 7.47 9.79
C HIS A 30 6.75 6.29 8.89
N GLN A 31 5.81 5.36 8.69
CA GLN A 31 5.98 4.21 7.81
C GLN A 31 6.20 4.64 6.36
N ILE A 32 5.42 5.60 5.86
CA ILE A 32 5.61 6.15 4.49
C ILE A 32 7.00 6.76 4.35
N ARG A 33 7.46 7.53 5.35
CA ARG A 33 8.81 8.09 5.33
C ARG A 33 9.88 7.00 5.38
N ALA A 34 9.73 6.00 6.25
CA ALA A 34 10.68 4.90 6.39
C ALA A 34 10.80 4.10 5.10
N LEU A 35 9.69 3.78 4.45
CA LEU A 35 9.70 3.11 3.13
C LEU A 35 10.42 3.95 2.10
N ARG A 36 10.15 5.26 2.06
CA ARG A 36 10.79 6.20 1.12
C ARG A 36 12.30 6.27 1.32
N GLU A 37 12.75 6.33 2.57
CA GLU A 37 14.16 6.51 2.97
C GLU A 37 14.91 5.17 3.13
N ALA A 38 14.22 4.04 2.91
CA ALA A 38 14.82 2.72 2.99
C ALA A 38 16.04 2.60 2.06
N PRO A 39 17.12 1.89 2.46
CA PRO A 39 18.39 1.86 1.71
C PRO A 39 18.26 1.48 0.23
N GLU A 40 17.30 0.62 -0.11
CA GLU A 40 17.01 0.17 -1.47
C GLU A 40 16.27 1.22 -2.34
N ARG A 41 15.67 2.24 -1.72
CA ARG A 41 14.92 3.30 -2.40
C ARG A 41 15.65 4.65 -2.32
N ASN A 42 15.87 5.15 -1.10
CA ASN A 42 16.43 6.48 -0.82
C ASN A 42 15.79 7.61 -1.65
N TRP A 43 14.47 7.55 -1.81
CA TRP A 43 13.73 8.49 -2.66
C TRP A 43 13.57 9.85 -1.98
N LYS A 44 13.59 10.92 -2.77
CA LYS A 44 13.09 12.22 -2.30
C LYS A 44 11.56 12.21 -2.32
N GLN A 45 10.93 13.12 -1.57
CA GLN A 45 9.47 13.26 -1.59
C GLN A 45 8.91 13.48 -3.01
N GLY A 46 9.65 14.20 -3.86
CA GLY A 46 9.28 14.43 -5.26
C GLY A 46 9.23 13.14 -6.08
N GLU A 47 10.17 12.21 -5.87
CA GLU A 47 10.20 10.95 -6.60
C GLU A 47 9.05 10.01 -6.19
N LEU A 48 8.72 9.94 -4.90
CA LEU A 48 7.51 9.24 -4.48
C LEU A 48 6.25 9.87 -5.09
N ALA A 49 6.21 11.20 -5.21
CA ALA A 49 5.08 11.90 -5.79
C ALA A 49 4.93 11.58 -7.29
N GLU A 50 6.04 11.53 -8.04
CA GLU A 50 6.08 11.10 -9.44
C GLU A 50 5.56 9.67 -9.60
N ARG A 51 6.04 8.73 -8.77
CA ARG A 51 5.58 7.32 -8.77
C ARG A 51 4.08 7.19 -8.43
N MET A 52 3.56 8.06 -7.58
CA MET A 52 2.14 8.12 -7.25
C MET A 52 1.28 8.85 -8.30
N GLY A 53 1.90 9.55 -9.26
CA GLY A 53 1.19 10.46 -10.18
C GLY A 53 0.52 11.63 -9.45
N ARG A 54 1.17 12.18 -8.40
CA ARG A 54 0.63 13.24 -7.52
C ARG A 54 1.62 14.40 -7.35
N PRO A 55 1.15 15.60 -6.96
CA PRO A 55 2.04 16.67 -6.54
C PRO A 55 2.83 16.30 -5.26
N GLN A 56 4.07 16.77 -5.13
CA GLN A 56 4.90 16.58 -3.93
C GLN A 56 4.23 17.04 -2.64
N SER A 57 3.37 18.06 -2.70
CA SER A 57 2.59 18.53 -1.55
C SER A 57 1.67 17.46 -0.95
N VAL A 58 1.22 16.47 -1.76
CA VAL A 58 0.48 15.31 -1.27
C VAL A 58 1.38 14.43 -0.42
N VAL A 59 2.59 14.11 -0.90
CA VAL A 59 3.56 13.30 -0.14
C VAL A 59 3.96 13.99 1.16
N SER A 60 4.24 15.30 1.11
CA SER A 60 4.54 16.08 2.32
C SER A 60 3.45 15.98 3.38
N ARG A 61 2.17 16.01 2.98
CA ARG A 61 1.03 15.84 3.88
C ARG A 61 0.87 14.41 4.38
N LEU A 62 1.21 13.42 3.55
CA LEU A 62 1.19 12.02 3.93
C LEU A 62 2.26 11.69 4.98
N GLU A 63 3.38 12.40 4.98
CA GLU A 63 4.44 12.25 5.98
C GLU A 63 4.29 13.17 7.20
N ASP A 64 3.22 13.98 7.25
CA ASP A 64 2.93 14.84 8.39
C ASP A 64 1.99 14.12 9.39
N PRO A 65 2.47 13.76 10.60
CA PRO A 65 1.65 13.08 11.60
C PRO A 65 0.48 13.94 12.11
N SER A 66 0.49 15.25 11.85
CA SER A 66 -0.52 16.21 12.30
C SER A 66 -1.60 16.49 11.25
N TYR A 67 -1.36 16.17 9.96
CA TYR A 67 -2.28 16.52 8.86
C TYR A 67 -3.64 15.81 8.99
N GLY A 68 -3.62 14.55 9.45
CA GLY A 68 -4.79 13.81 9.92
C GLY A 68 -5.83 13.42 8.87
N LYS A 69 -5.63 13.75 7.60
CA LYS A 69 -6.54 13.41 6.49
C LYS A 69 -5.84 12.48 5.49
N MET A 70 -6.18 11.20 5.56
CA MET A 70 -5.76 10.17 4.61
C MET A 70 -6.98 9.28 4.33
N THR A 71 -7.24 8.99 3.06
CA THR A 71 -8.27 8.01 2.69
C THR A 71 -7.62 6.65 2.44
N VAL A 72 -8.39 5.58 2.57
CA VAL A 72 -7.92 4.23 2.20
C VAL A 72 -7.43 4.20 0.76
N GLN A 73 -8.12 4.91 -0.16
CA GLN A 73 -7.68 5.02 -1.56
C GLN A 73 -6.29 5.63 -1.71
N THR A 74 -5.97 6.68 -0.95
CA THR A 74 -4.64 7.27 -0.99
C THR A 74 -3.59 6.31 -0.43
N LEU A 75 -3.90 5.59 0.65
CA LEU A 75 -2.98 4.60 1.23
C LEU A 75 -2.71 3.45 0.26
N LEU A 76 -3.74 2.97 -0.45
CA LEU A 76 -3.58 1.94 -1.49
C LEU A 76 -2.72 2.43 -2.65
N ALA A 77 -2.90 3.68 -3.10
CA ALA A 77 -2.05 4.26 -4.14
C ALA A 77 -0.59 4.42 -3.68
N THR A 78 -0.37 4.80 -2.42
CA THR A 78 0.97 4.85 -1.83
C THR A 78 1.61 3.47 -1.76
N ALA A 79 0.86 2.45 -1.33
CA ALA A 79 1.34 1.07 -1.26
C ALA A 79 1.74 0.54 -2.66
N ALA A 80 0.91 0.80 -3.68
CA ALA A 80 1.22 0.47 -5.06
C ALA A 80 2.50 1.18 -5.57
N ALA A 81 2.69 2.46 -5.24
CA ALA A 81 3.90 3.20 -5.62
C ALA A 81 5.19 2.66 -4.98
N PHE A 82 5.09 2.02 -3.81
CA PHE A 82 6.19 1.33 -3.14
C PHE A 82 6.35 -0.13 -3.55
N ASP A 83 5.39 -0.68 -4.30
CA ASP A 83 5.26 -2.10 -4.62
C ASP A 83 5.15 -2.98 -3.35
N VAL A 84 4.29 -2.58 -2.42
CA VAL A 84 4.04 -3.28 -1.15
C VAL A 84 2.54 -3.49 -0.91
N ALA A 85 2.19 -4.44 -0.04
CA ALA A 85 0.82 -4.68 0.37
C ALA A 85 0.38 -3.73 1.51
N LEU A 86 -0.90 -3.37 1.53
CA LEU A 86 -1.54 -2.64 2.63
C LEU A 86 -2.51 -3.56 3.38
N ILE A 87 -2.33 -3.70 4.69
CA ILE A 87 -3.26 -4.42 5.58
C ILE A 87 -3.96 -3.42 6.50
N ILE A 88 -5.29 -3.42 6.50
CA ILE A 88 -6.11 -2.64 7.44
C ILE A 88 -7.02 -3.61 8.20
N LYS A 89 -6.95 -3.58 9.54
CA LYS A 89 -7.75 -4.45 10.43
C LYS A 89 -8.26 -3.68 11.63
N PHE A 90 -9.44 -4.06 12.12
CA PHE A 90 -9.92 -3.64 13.44
C PHE A 90 -9.45 -4.67 14.49
N VAL A 91 -8.95 -4.19 15.62
CA VAL A 91 -8.44 -5.02 16.72
C VAL A 91 -8.95 -4.49 18.06
N ASP A 92 -8.93 -5.33 19.10
CA ASP A 92 -9.18 -4.88 20.46
C ASP A 92 -8.03 -3.99 21.00
N TYR A 93 -8.30 -3.23 22.07
CA TYR A 93 -7.32 -2.30 22.64
C TYR A 93 -6.08 -2.98 23.25
N LYS A 94 -6.18 -4.24 23.69
CA LYS A 94 -5.01 -4.98 24.22
C LYS A 94 -4.05 -5.29 23.08
N THR A 95 -4.57 -5.79 21.97
CA THR A 95 -3.83 -6.05 20.74
C THR A 95 -3.24 -4.76 20.20
N PHE A 96 -4.05 -3.69 20.11
CA PHE A 96 -3.59 -2.38 19.67
C PHE A 96 -2.44 -1.84 20.51
N LEU A 97 -2.53 -1.89 21.84
CA LEU A 97 -1.45 -1.43 22.72
C LEU A 97 -0.16 -2.24 22.55
N GLY A 98 -0.27 -3.54 22.32
CA GLY A 98 0.89 -4.39 22.03
C GLY A 98 1.55 -4.08 20.68
N GLU A 99 0.76 -3.72 19.66
CA GLU A 99 1.28 -3.26 18.37
C GLU A 99 1.87 -1.85 18.46
N ALA A 100 1.22 -0.96 19.21
CA ALA A 100 1.59 0.45 19.35
C ALA A 100 2.86 0.72 20.14
N GLU A 101 3.28 -0.22 20.99
CA GLU A 101 4.52 -0.11 21.78
C GLU A 101 5.79 -0.31 20.96
N ASP A 102 5.68 -0.87 19.74
CA ASP A 102 6.81 -1.23 18.90
C ASP A 102 6.86 -0.37 17.63
N LEU A 103 7.47 0.81 17.77
CA LEU A 103 7.78 1.73 16.67
C LEU A 103 9.21 1.49 16.11
N SER A 104 9.77 0.29 16.28
CA SER A 104 11.11 0.00 15.76
C SER A 104 11.15 0.06 14.23
N SER A 105 12.30 0.46 13.67
CA SER A 105 12.50 0.50 12.21
C SER A 105 12.18 -0.84 11.55
N SER A 106 12.50 -1.96 12.22
CA SER A 106 12.18 -3.33 11.77
C SER A 106 10.69 -3.61 11.55
N ARG A 107 9.77 -2.85 12.17
CA ARG A 107 8.32 -2.95 11.89
C ARG A 107 7.82 -1.92 10.89
N MET A 108 8.57 -0.85 10.65
CA MET A 108 8.22 0.16 9.66
C MET A 108 8.65 -0.24 8.24
N GLU A 109 9.67 -1.08 8.12
CA GLU A 109 10.22 -1.52 6.85
C GLU A 109 9.31 -2.56 6.17
N ALA A 110 9.12 -2.39 4.86
CA ALA A 110 8.51 -3.38 3.98
C ALA A 110 9.26 -3.37 2.65
N HIS A 111 9.77 -4.54 2.27
CA HIS A 111 10.45 -4.71 0.99
C HIS A 111 9.43 -4.74 -0.14
N SER A 112 9.82 -4.20 -1.30
CA SER A 112 9.06 -4.39 -2.53
C SER A 112 8.93 -5.87 -2.87
N PHE A 113 8.00 -6.24 -3.75
CA PHE A 113 7.74 -7.63 -4.12
C PHE A 113 9.03 -8.37 -4.52
N ASP A 114 9.83 -7.78 -5.40
CA ASP A 114 11.07 -8.39 -5.89
C ASP A 114 12.18 -8.52 -4.83
N ASN A 115 12.14 -7.68 -3.79
CA ASN A 115 13.14 -7.66 -2.72
C ASN A 115 12.70 -8.46 -1.49
N ALA A 116 11.43 -8.91 -1.44
CA ALA A 116 10.94 -9.74 -0.37
C ALA A 116 11.50 -11.16 -0.52
N ILE A 117 12.32 -11.62 0.43
CA ILE A 117 12.70 -13.02 0.52
C ILE A 117 11.48 -13.81 0.97
N TYR A 118 10.72 -14.34 0.01
CA TYR A 118 9.64 -15.29 0.30
C TYR A 118 10.27 -16.62 0.74
N GLY A 119 10.47 -16.79 2.04
CA GLY A 119 10.86 -18.08 2.60
C GLY A 119 9.82 -19.14 2.23
N GLN A 120 10.28 -20.27 1.67
CA GLN A 120 9.46 -21.41 1.18
C GLN A 120 8.41 -21.94 2.19
N GLN A 121 8.48 -21.55 3.47
CA GLN A 121 7.55 -21.98 4.52
C GLN A 121 6.32 -21.08 4.71
N ILE A 122 6.30 -19.82 4.24
CA ILE A 122 5.14 -18.92 4.40
C ILE A 122 4.03 -19.22 3.38
N ILE A 123 4.40 -19.73 2.20
CA ILE A 123 3.46 -19.93 1.09
C ILE A 123 2.45 -21.06 1.37
N THR A 124 2.83 -22.09 2.14
CA THR A 124 1.97 -23.26 2.37
C THR A 124 0.76 -22.96 3.26
N ALA A 125 0.89 -22.05 4.23
CA ALA A 125 -0.23 -21.68 5.12
C ALA A 125 -1.22 -20.71 4.45
N SER A 126 -0.77 -19.89 3.48
CA SER A 126 -1.64 -18.93 2.78
C SER A 126 -2.40 -19.54 1.59
N MET A 127 -2.00 -20.71 1.10
CA MET A 127 -2.63 -21.35 -0.07
C MET A 127 -4.08 -21.81 0.19
N GLU A 128 -4.47 -22.16 1.42
CA GLU A 128 -5.88 -22.47 1.75
C GLU A 128 -6.73 -21.20 1.83
N GLU A 129 -6.21 -20.11 2.39
CA GLU A 129 -6.91 -18.81 2.47
C GLU A 129 -7.01 -18.13 1.09
N LEU A 130 -5.97 -18.23 0.25
CA LEU A 130 -5.96 -17.74 -1.13
C LEU A 130 -6.99 -18.47 -2.00
N ASN A 131 -7.23 -19.77 -1.79
CA ASN A 131 -8.22 -20.53 -2.55
C ASN A 131 -9.67 -20.12 -2.21
N ILE A 132 -9.91 -19.59 -1.00
CA ILE A 132 -11.20 -18.99 -0.61
C ILE A 132 -11.34 -17.59 -1.23
N PHE A 133 -10.27 -16.80 -1.21
CA PHE A 133 -10.27 -15.44 -1.75
C PHE A 133 -10.37 -15.41 -3.28
N GLU A 134 -9.62 -16.25 -4.02
CA GLU A 134 -9.68 -16.32 -5.49
C GLU A 134 -11.06 -16.71 -6.00
N ARG A 135 -11.79 -17.59 -5.30
CA ARG A 135 -13.17 -17.96 -5.68
C ARG A 135 -14.14 -16.79 -5.54
N GLY A 136 -13.93 -15.92 -4.55
CA GLY A 136 -14.68 -14.67 -4.38
C GLY A 136 -14.26 -13.58 -5.38
N PHE A 137 -12.96 -13.42 -5.60
CA PHE A 137 -12.38 -12.40 -6.49
C PHE A 137 -12.75 -12.64 -7.97
N THR A 138 -12.72 -13.91 -8.41
CA THR A 138 -13.11 -14.31 -9.77
C THR A 138 -14.59 -14.03 -10.05
N HIS A 139 -15.47 -14.13 -9.02
CA HIS A 139 -16.92 -13.89 -9.18
C HIS A 139 -17.25 -12.41 -9.39
N VAL A 140 -16.53 -11.50 -8.72
CA VAL A 140 -16.70 -10.05 -8.90
C VAL A 140 -16.17 -9.61 -10.27
N TYR A 141 -15.03 -10.13 -10.71
CA TYR A 141 -14.46 -9.81 -12.01
C TYR A 141 -15.28 -10.37 -13.19
N THR A 142 -15.83 -11.58 -13.08
CA THR A 142 -16.65 -12.18 -14.13
C THR A 142 -18.01 -11.49 -14.29
N HIS A 143 -18.62 -11.00 -13.20
CA HIS A 143 -19.86 -10.21 -13.29
C HIS A 143 -19.67 -8.91 -14.09
N ILE A 144 -18.59 -8.17 -13.81
CA ILE A 144 -18.25 -6.91 -14.50
C ILE A 144 -18.04 -7.11 -16.01
N ILE A 145 -17.50 -8.25 -16.43
CA ILE A 145 -17.25 -8.58 -17.84
C ILE A 145 -18.52 -9.15 -18.52
N SER A 146 -19.50 -9.65 -17.74
CA SER A 146 -20.64 -10.38 -18.28
C SER A 146 -21.82 -9.54 -18.77
N GLU A 147 -21.94 -8.30 -18.28
CA GLU A 147 -23.04 -7.38 -18.62
C GLU A 147 -22.83 -6.58 -19.92
N GLU A 148 -21.65 -6.68 -20.54
CA GLU A 148 -21.34 -6.01 -21.81
C GLU A 148 -21.66 -6.90 -23.04
N PRO A 149 -22.28 -6.36 -24.11
CA PRO A 149 -22.64 -7.10 -25.32
C PRO A 149 -21.42 -7.76 -25.99
N HIS A 150 -21.67 -8.86 -26.70
CA HIS A 150 -20.64 -9.76 -27.21
C HIS A 150 -19.59 -9.12 -28.15
N GLU A 151 -19.94 -8.03 -28.84
CA GLU A 151 -18.97 -7.24 -29.64
C GLU A 151 -18.04 -6.39 -28.77
N SER A 152 -18.55 -5.81 -27.67
CA SER A 152 -17.74 -5.09 -26.69
C SER A 152 -16.71 -6.00 -26.02
N ARG A 153 -17.00 -7.29 -25.84
CA ARG A 153 -16.09 -8.26 -25.19
C ARG A 153 -14.81 -8.54 -25.99
N LEU A 154 -14.90 -8.60 -27.32
CA LEU A 154 -13.74 -8.79 -28.21
C LEU A 154 -12.91 -7.51 -28.34
N GLN A 155 -13.55 -6.34 -28.27
CA GLN A 155 -12.83 -5.06 -28.20
C GLN A 155 -12.20 -4.83 -26.83
N LEU A 156 -12.89 -5.17 -25.72
CA LEU A 156 -12.40 -5.09 -24.35
C LEU A 156 -11.24 -6.05 -24.10
N SER A 157 -11.25 -7.29 -24.61
CA SER A 157 -10.09 -8.18 -24.43
C SER A 157 -8.84 -7.70 -25.18
N ARG A 158 -9.00 -7.10 -26.36
CA ARG A 158 -7.90 -6.47 -27.12
C ARG A 158 -7.44 -5.15 -26.50
N THR A 159 -8.37 -4.30 -26.03
CA THR A 159 -8.01 -3.05 -25.34
C THR A 159 -7.53 -3.26 -23.92
N LEU A 160 -7.89 -4.34 -23.22
CA LEU A 160 -7.32 -4.68 -21.91
C LEU A 160 -5.86 -5.16 -22.04
N ASN A 161 -5.46 -5.71 -23.18
CA ASN A 161 -4.06 -6.05 -23.44
C ASN A 161 -3.21 -4.84 -23.86
N GLU A 162 -3.78 -3.80 -24.48
CA GLU A 162 -3.03 -2.62 -24.94
C GLU A 162 -3.18 -1.37 -24.05
N LYS A 163 -4.38 -1.10 -23.50
CA LYS A 163 -4.67 0.12 -22.71
C LYS A 163 -4.51 -0.06 -21.21
N THR A 164 -4.63 -1.27 -20.66
CA THR A 164 -4.46 -1.48 -19.20
C THR A 164 -3.04 -1.16 -18.77
N PHE A 165 -2.04 -1.52 -19.58
CA PHE A 165 -0.64 -1.19 -19.32
C PHE A 165 -0.32 0.31 -19.46
N ASP A 166 -0.98 1.04 -20.37
CA ASP A 166 -0.79 2.49 -20.52
C ASP A 166 -1.50 3.32 -19.45
N GLN A 167 -2.64 2.86 -18.90
CA GLN A 167 -3.39 3.59 -17.86
C GLN A 167 -2.89 3.35 -16.44
N ILE A 168 -2.19 2.24 -16.17
CA ILE A 168 -1.50 1.98 -14.89
C ILE A 168 0.02 2.26 -14.95
N GLY A 169 0.53 2.78 -16.08
CA GLY A 169 1.93 3.20 -16.23
C GLY A 169 2.96 2.07 -16.36
N LEU A 170 2.55 0.86 -16.74
CA LEU A 170 3.41 -0.33 -16.83
C LEU A 170 3.53 -0.87 -18.26
N ASN A 171 3.74 -0.03 -19.28
CA ASN A 171 3.94 -0.53 -20.65
C ASN A 171 5.40 -1.02 -20.86
N PRO A 172 5.68 -2.33 -20.99
CA PRO A 172 7.05 -2.86 -21.08
C PRO A 172 7.75 -2.50 -22.41
N THR A 173 6.99 -2.03 -23.41
CA THR A 173 7.51 -1.81 -24.78
C THR A 173 8.10 -0.43 -25.05
N ARG A 174 8.08 0.50 -24.08
CA ARG A 174 8.67 1.85 -24.24
C ARG A 174 10.04 2.07 -23.60
N SER A 175 10.59 1.08 -22.89
CA SER A 175 11.87 1.21 -22.18
C SER A 175 13.12 0.81 -22.98
N VAL A 176 13.03 0.48 -24.28
CA VAL A 176 14.20 0.02 -25.07
C VAL A 176 14.38 0.68 -26.44
N ALA A 177 13.70 1.79 -26.74
CA ALA A 177 13.77 2.41 -28.07
C ALA A 177 14.60 3.71 -28.19
N ASN A 178 15.25 4.20 -27.13
CA ASN A 178 15.98 5.49 -27.18
C ASN A 178 17.49 5.41 -26.90
N GLU A 179 18.13 4.25 -27.11
CA GLU A 179 19.58 4.13 -26.94
C GLU A 179 20.34 3.65 -28.20
N SER A 180 19.78 3.87 -29.40
CA SER A 180 20.48 3.52 -30.66
C SER A 180 20.65 4.64 -31.69
N VAL A 181 20.50 5.92 -31.34
CA VAL A 181 20.79 7.03 -32.26
C VAL A 181 21.60 8.13 -31.57
N ALA A 182 22.85 7.81 -31.24
CA ALA A 182 23.93 8.78 -31.05
C ALA A 182 25.30 8.08 -31.14
N ARG A 183 25.54 7.39 -32.26
CA ARG A 183 26.89 7.26 -32.82
C ARG A 183 26.82 7.93 -34.18
N HIS A 184 27.51 9.06 -34.31
CA HIS A 184 28.33 9.55 -35.43
C HIS A 184 28.86 10.92 -35.01
#